data_AF-A0A6B1E9W5-F1
#
_entry.id   AF-A0A6B1E9W5-F1
#
_cell.length_a   1.000
_cell.length_b   1.000
_cell.length_c   1.000
_cell.angle_alpha   90.00
_cell.angle_beta   90.00
_cell.angle_gamma   90.00
#
_symmetry.space_group_name_H-M   'P 1'
#
loop_
_entity.id
_entity.type
_entity.pdbx_description
1 polymer ?
#
loop_
_entity_poly.entity_id
_entity_poly.type
_entity_poly.pdbx_seq_one_letter_code
_entity_poly.pdbx_strand_id
1 'polypeptide(L)'
;MGLAPGPLAGVAAGLLLLAACSGGPERTVEEVFDPAAAVAASDNEAATDVVGLPAGSGTGEDPEPDPSDGADTADEPDELGPIDPLDIPGEIISEYSLVEGDCFNRLEGLQSGRRLAITARVGCDQTHWAEVYHTFELDAPYPAVYPGDDAVRGFALRVCYEQFEAFVGESYELSVFEIGVFTPTRTNFEHEEARYRGVHCWLYHTDDLPLSETARSTAR
;
A
#
# COMPACT_ATOMS: atom_id res chain seq x y z
N MET A 1 53.53 -0.11 -54.63
CA MET A 1 54.91 0.43 -54.45
C MET A 1 54.79 1.44 -53.31
N GLY A 2 55.10 1.16 -52.05
CA GLY A 2 56.33 0.59 -51.51
C GLY A 2 57.35 1.72 -51.32
N LEU A 3 57.53 2.22 -50.08
CA LEU A 3 58.78 2.61 -49.42
C LEU A 3 58.54 3.58 -48.23
N ALA A 4 59.02 3.19 -47.04
CA ALA A 4 59.44 4.07 -45.94
C ALA A 4 60.82 4.71 -46.27
N PRO A 5 61.62 5.37 -45.38
CA PRO A 5 61.44 5.84 -43.98
C PRO A 5 62.03 7.26 -43.64
N GLY A 6 61.77 7.78 -42.42
CA GLY A 6 62.62 8.68 -41.56
C GLY A 6 62.99 10.10 -42.04
N PRO A 7 63.50 11.04 -41.18
CA PRO A 7 64.15 10.81 -39.87
C PRO A 7 63.87 11.82 -38.71
N LEU A 8 64.27 11.39 -37.51
CA LEU A 8 64.98 12.08 -36.40
C LEU A 8 64.46 13.36 -35.68
N ALA A 9 64.39 13.17 -34.35
CA ALA A 9 64.88 14.04 -33.26
C ALA A 9 63.99 15.14 -32.67
N GLY A 10 63.87 15.11 -31.33
CA GLY A 10 63.41 16.25 -30.52
C GLY A 10 62.83 15.86 -29.16
N VAL A 11 63.71 15.73 -28.16
CA VAL A 11 63.35 15.55 -26.74
C VAL A 11 62.75 16.85 -26.19
N ALA A 12 61.60 16.78 -25.51
CA ALA A 12 61.23 17.71 -24.46
C ALA A 12 60.24 17.04 -23.49
N ALA A 13 60.74 16.65 -22.32
CA ALA A 13 59.93 16.32 -21.17
C ALA A 13 59.27 17.60 -20.65
N GLY A 14 57.96 17.73 -20.88
CA GLY A 14 57.13 18.83 -20.40
C GLY A 14 56.11 18.29 -19.39
N LEU A 15 56.21 18.80 -18.18
CA LEU A 15 55.50 18.41 -16.97
C LEU A 15 53.96 18.37 -17.16
N LEU A 16 53.35 17.25 -16.76
CA LEU A 16 51.91 17.08 -16.60
C LEU A 16 51.36 18.08 -15.58
N LEU A 17 50.42 18.93 -16.00
CA LEU A 17 49.42 19.59 -15.16
C LEU A 17 48.20 19.87 -16.04
N LEU A 18 47.39 18.84 -16.29
CA LEU A 18 46.04 19.01 -16.82
C LEU A 18 45.11 19.23 -15.63
N ALA A 19 44.71 20.49 -15.43
CA ALA A 19 43.54 20.84 -14.65
C ALA A 19 42.31 20.25 -15.35
N ALA A 20 41.72 19.21 -14.77
CA ALA A 20 40.44 18.67 -15.21
C ALA A 20 39.35 19.68 -14.86
N CYS A 21 38.67 20.21 -15.89
CA CYS A 21 37.40 20.91 -15.72
C CYS A 21 36.38 19.90 -15.18
N SER A 22 35.81 20.22 -14.02
CA SER A 22 34.85 19.42 -13.28
C SER A 22 33.64 19.02 -14.13
N GLY A 23 33.59 17.74 -14.50
CA GLY A 23 32.33 17.07 -14.82
C GLY A 23 31.54 16.93 -13.51
N GLY A 24 30.37 17.58 -13.44
CA GLY A 24 29.42 17.34 -12.37
C GLY A 24 28.91 15.89 -12.48
N PRO A 25 28.70 15.18 -11.36
CA PRO A 25 28.15 13.85 -11.41
C PRO A 25 26.72 13.91 -11.95
N GLU A 26 26.51 13.24 -13.07
CA GLU A 26 25.20 12.84 -13.57
C GLU A 26 24.52 12.06 -12.44
N ARG A 27 23.44 12.60 -11.88
CA ARG A 27 22.64 11.88 -10.89
C ARG A 27 21.94 10.74 -11.62
N THR A 28 22.46 9.53 -11.46
CA THR A 28 21.71 8.32 -11.74
C THR A 28 20.51 8.31 -10.80
N VAL A 29 19.30 8.26 -11.37
CA VAL A 29 18.05 8.01 -10.64
C VAL A 29 18.09 6.54 -10.21
N GLU A 30 18.80 6.29 -9.12
CA GLU A 30 18.77 5.05 -8.34
C GLU A 30 18.96 5.46 -6.87
N GLU A 31 18.14 6.41 -6.41
CA GLU A 31 17.88 6.55 -4.99
C GLU A 31 16.80 5.52 -4.66
N VAL A 32 17.25 4.32 -4.31
CA VAL A 32 16.47 3.40 -3.49
C VAL A 32 16.17 4.16 -2.20
N PHE A 33 14.97 4.75 -2.12
CA PHE A 33 14.51 5.47 -0.95
C PHE A 33 14.37 4.48 0.20
N ASP A 34 15.40 4.45 1.05
CA ASP A 34 15.46 3.64 2.27
C ASP A 34 14.34 4.09 3.24
N PRO A 35 13.34 3.25 3.52
CA PRO A 35 12.24 3.60 4.43
C PRO A 35 12.73 3.87 5.86
N ALA A 36 13.92 3.37 6.25
CA ALA A 36 14.51 3.64 7.56
C ALA A 36 15.12 5.05 7.68
N ALA A 37 15.38 5.75 6.57
CA ALA A 37 15.94 7.11 6.60
C ALA A 37 14.86 8.19 6.87
N ALA A 38 13.59 7.91 6.57
CA ALA A 38 12.50 8.88 6.75
C ALA A 38 12.13 9.14 8.23
N VAL A 39 12.43 8.20 9.14
CA VAL A 39 12.02 8.28 10.55
C VAL A 39 12.90 9.18 11.43
N ALA A 40 14.07 9.62 10.97
CA ALA A 40 14.98 10.45 11.77
C ALA A 40 14.57 11.95 11.86
N ALA A 41 13.49 12.36 11.18
CA ALA A 41 13.16 13.78 11.00
C ALA A 41 11.95 14.29 11.81
N SER A 42 11.26 13.46 12.60
CA SER A 42 9.97 13.83 13.22
C SER A 42 9.95 13.82 14.75
N ASP A 43 11.06 14.09 15.42
CA ASP A 43 11.07 14.39 16.86
C ASP A 43 11.14 15.90 17.09
N ASN A 44 9.98 16.56 17.23
CA ASN A 44 9.87 17.77 18.05
C ASN A 44 8.44 17.99 18.60
N GLU A 45 8.24 17.45 19.80
CA GLU A 45 7.49 17.96 20.95
C GLU A 45 6.72 19.30 20.80
N ALA A 46 5.41 19.28 21.07
CA ALA A 46 4.76 20.24 21.99
C ALA A 46 3.31 19.81 22.30
N ALA A 47 3.14 19.04 23.39
CA ALA A 47 1.86 18.85 24.05
C ALA A 47 1.71 19.89 25.16
N THR A 48 0.62 20.68 25.14
CA THR A 48 0.05 21.29 26.35
C THR A 48 -1.39 21.77 26.13
N ASP A 49 -2.22 21.42 27.12
CA ASP A 49 -3.36 22.16 27.66
C ASP A 49 -4.78 21.90 27.09
N VAL A 50 -5.51 21.01 27.78
CA VAL A 50 -6.98 20.93 27.76
C VAL A 50 -7.50 21.14 29.18
N VAL A 51 -7.92 22.37 29.48
CA VAL A 51 -8.67 22.72 30.69
C VAL A 51 -10.17 22.65 30.39
N GLY A 52 -10.89 21.91 31.23
CA GLY A 52 -12.32 21.63 31.08
C GLY A 52 -13.25 22.78 31.47
N LEU A 53 -14.50 22.65 31.01
CA LEU A 53 -15.67 23.44 31.42
C LEU A 53 -16.94 22.55 31.39
N PRO A 54 -18.01 22.94 32.12
CA PRO A 54 -18.80 22.03 32.94
C PRO A 54 -20.07 21.47 32.30
N ALA A 55 -20.58 20.39 32.91
CA ALA A 55 -21.88 19.78 32.66
C ALA A 55 -23.02 20.74 33.01
N GLY A 56 -23.86 21.04 32.02
CA GLY A 56 -25.15 21.71 32.20
C GLY A 56 -26.27 20.67 32.26
N SER A 57 -26.93 20.57 33.42
CA SER A 57 -28.22 19.90 33.58
C SER A 57 -29.29 20.60 32.74
N GLY A 58 -29.92 19.85 31.84
CA GLY A 58 -31.21 20.19 31.25
C GLY A 58 -32.15 19.02 31.47
N THR A 59 -33.12 19.18 32.37
CA THR A 59 -34.28 18.30 32.50
C THR A 59 -35.26 18.65 31.38
N GLY A 60 -35.42 17.77 30.41
CA GLY A 60 -36.49 17.80 29.42
C GLY A 60 -37.44 16.65 29.71
N GLU A 61 -38.70 16.98 29.98
CA GLU A 61 -39.80 16.05 30.19
C GLU A 61 -39.98 15.09 28.99
N ASP A 62 -40.00 13.78 29.26
CA ASP A 62 -40.38 12.74 28.29
C ASP A 62 -41.90 12.76 28.02
N PRO A 63 -42.38 12.83 26.77
CA PRO A 63 -43.75 12.44 26.44
C PRO A 63 -43.87 10.91 26.38
N GLU A 64 -44.91 10.37 27.02
CA GLU A 64 -45.24 8.94 26.97
C GLU A 64 -45.50 8.46 25.52
N PRO A 65 -44.99 7.29 25.11
CA PRO A 65 -45.22 6.77 23.76
C PRO A 65 -46.64 6.21 23.57
N ASP A 66 -47.27 6.62 22.48
CA ASP A 66 -48.58 6.17 21.99
C ASP A 66 -48.54 4.67 21.60
N PRO A 67 -49.45 3.81 22.10
CA PRO A 67 -49.44 2.39 21.80
C PRO A 67 -50.28 2.10 20.55
N SER A 68 -49.83 2.55 19.38
CA SER A 68 -50.39 2.09 18.11
C SER A 68 -49.45 2.40 16.95
N ASP A 69 -48.52 1.49 16.67
CA ASP A 69 -48.11 1.03 15.34
C ASP A 69 -47.05 -0.05 15.61
N GLY A 70 -47.33 -1.32 15.34
CA GLY A 70 -47.29 -1.83 13.97
C GLY A 70 -45.92 -2.46 13.79
N ALA A 71 -45.89 -3.79 13.70
CA ALA A 71 -44.66 -4.57 13.64
C ALA A 71 -43.72 -4.10 12.52
N ASP A 72 -42.59 -3.54 12.92
CA ASP A 72 -41.32 -3.72 12.20
C ASP A 72 -40.30 -4.04 13.28
N THR A 73 -39.99 -5.32 13.41
CA THR A 73 -38.76 -5.75 14.07
C THR A 73 -37.63 -5.03 13.36
N ALA A 74 -36.98 -4.08 14.04
CA ALA A 74 -35.66 -3.67 13.67
C ALA A 74 -34.83 -4.95 13.55
N ASP A 75 -34.41 -5.25 12.32
CA ASP A 75 -33.30 -6.15 12.05
C ASP A 75 -32.15 -5.62 12.91
N GLU A 76 -31.83 -6.33 13.99
CA GLU A 76 -30.57 -6.12 14.67
C GLU A 76 -29.47 -6.32 13.62
N PRO A 77 -28.38 -5.54 13.63
CA PRO A 77 -27.31 -5.75 12.67
C PRO A 77 -26.84 -7.20 12.84
N ASP A 78 -27.14 -8.01 11.82
CA ASP A 78 -26.82 -9.42 11.70
C ASP A 78 -25.41 -9.63 12.28
N GLU A 79 -25.35 -10.24 13.46
CA GLU A 79 -24.13 -10.83 13.97
C GLU A 79 -23.81 -11.90 12.93
N LEU A 80 -22.99 -11.54 11.92
CA LEU A 80 -22.63 -12.41 10.80
C LEU A 80 -22.47 -13.81 11.36
N GLY A 81 -23.40 -14.70 10.99
CA GLY A 81 -23.41 -16.07 11.46
C GLY A 81 -22.04 -16.72 11.20
N PRO A 82 -21.78 -17.93 11.74
CA PRO A 82 -20.50 -18.57 11.54
C PRO A 82 -20.14 -18.60 10.04
N ILE A 83 -19.18 -17.75 9.65
CA ILE A 83 -18.67 -17.67 8.28
C ILE A 83 -18.15 -19.06 7.92
N ASP A 84 -18.84 -19.77 7.03
CA ASP A 84 -18.34 -21.01 6.45
C ASP A 84 -17.35 -20.63 5.35
N PRO A 85 -16.06 -21.01 5.46
CA PRO A 85 -15.09 -20.76 4.41
C PRO A 85 -15.53 -21.32 3.03
N LEU A 86 -16.42 -22.32 2.99
CA LEU A 86 -16.96 -22.89 1.74
C LEU A 86 -17.94 -21.96 1.01
N ASP A 87 -18.50 -20.97 1.68
CA ASP A 87 -19.45 -20.02 1.08
C ASP A 87 -18.74 -18.83 0.42
N ILE A 88 -17.41 -18.71 0.58
CA ILE A 88 -16.62 -17.66 -0.04
C ILE A 88 -16.25 -18.10 -1.46
N PRO A 89 -16.74 -17.42 -2.52
CA PRO A 89 -16.35 -17.76 -3.87
C PRO A 89 -14.86 -17.52 -4.06
N GLY A 90 -14.16 -18.54 -4.58
CA GLY A 90 -12.74 -18.47 -4.92
C GLY A 90 -11.87 -19.52 -4.24
N GLU A 91 -10.57 -19.43 -4.51
CA GLU A 91 -9.54 -20.20 -3.83
C GLU A 91 -9.07 -19.44 -2.59
N ILE A 92 -9.25 -20.01 -1.40
CA ILE A 92 -8.74 -19.43 -0.15
C ILE A 92 -7.22 -19.48 -0.16
N ILE A 93 -6.59 -18.30 -0.12
CA ILE A 93 -5.14 -18.13 -0.12
C ILE A 93 -4.70 -17.13 0.94
N SER A 94 -3.40 -17.06 1.18
CA SER A 94 -2.83 -15.93 1.94
C SER A 94 -2.91 -14.66 1.08
N GLU A 95 -3.25 -13.53 1.70
CA GLU A 95 -3.17 -12.21 1.04
C GLU A 95 -1.74 -11.89 0.52
N TYR A 96 -0.73 -12.52 1.11
CA TYR A 96 0.68 -12.42 0.72
C TYR A 96 1.05 -13.25 -0.52
N SER A 97 0.11 -14.06 -1.02
CA SER A 97 0.27 -14.86 -2.23
C SER A 97 -0.46 -14.28 -3.43
N LEU A 98 -1.14 -13.15 -3.25
CA LEU A 98 -1.74 -12.40 -4.36
C LEU A 98 -0.63 -11.83 -5.25
N VAL A 99 -0.87 -11.74 -6.55
CA VAL A 99 0.05 -11.09 -7.49
C VAL A 99 -0.68 -10.05 -8.32
N GLU A 100 0.08 -9.20 -9.03
CA GLU A 100 -0.53 -8.24 -9.97
C GLU A 100 -1.47 -8.95 -10.97
N GLY A 101 -2.70 -8.44 -11.08
CA GLY A 101 -3.79 -8.99 -11.88
C GLY A 101 -4.67 -10.01 -11.15
N ASP A 102 -4.38 -10.36 -9.89
CA ASP A 102 -5.27 -11.21 -9.10
C ASP A 102 -6.48 -10.40 -8.62
N CYS A 103 -7.67 -10.88 -8.98
CA CYS A 103 -8.93 -10.43 -8.42
C CYS A 103 -9.29 -11.27 -7.19
N PHE A 104 -9.82 -10.64 -6.15
CA PHE A 104 -10.06 -11.30 -4.89
C PHE A 104 -11.27 -10.76 -4.12
N ASN A 105 -11.78 -11.60 -3.23
CA ASN A 105 -12.73 -11.26 -2.20
C ASN A 105 -12.03 -11.28 -0.85
N ARG A 106 -12.41 -10.35 0.02
CA ARG A 106 -11.95 -10.31 1.40
C ARG A 106 -13.14 -10.27 2.33
N LEU A 107 -13.16 -11.19 3.29
CA LEU A 107 -14.13 -11.18 4.36
C LEU A 107 -13.40 -10.88 5.66
N GLU A 108 -13.85 -9.84 6.34
CA GLU A 108 -13.37 -9.47 7.67
C GLU A 108 -14.52 -9.53 8.66
N GLY A 109 -14.27 -10.06 9.85
CA GLY A 109 -15.29 -10.17 10.88
C GLY A 109 -14.74 -10.59 12.23
N LEU A 110 -15.64 -10.75 13.19
CA LEU A 110 -15.35 -11.36 14.48
C LEU A 110 -15.99 -12.75 14.52
N GLN A 111 -15.18 -13.78 14.70
CA GLN A 111 -15.66 -15.14 14.91
C GLN A 111 -15.22 -15.62 16.29
N SER A 112 -16.20 -15.89 17.16
CA SER A 112 -15.93 -16.27 18.56
C SER A 112 -15.01 -15.29 19.30
N GLY A 113 -15.20 -13.99 19.07
CA GLY A 113 -14.40 -12.92 19.67
C GLY A 113 -12.99 -12.76 19.10
N ARG A 114 -12.62 -13.50 18.05
CA ARG A 114 -11.35 -13.36 17.34
C ARG A 114 -11.57 -12.67 16.01
N ARG A 115 -10.72 -11.69 15.68
CA ARG A 115 -10.70 -11.09 14.34
C ARG A 115 -10.27 -12.14 13.33
N LEU A 116 -11.09 -12.30 12.30
CA LEU A 116 -10.85 -13.19 11.18
C LEU A 116 -10.79 -12.32 9.93
N ALA A 117 -9.78 -12.57 9.10
CA ALA A 117 -9.68 -12.02 7.76
C ALA A 117 -9.39 -13.19 6.82
N ILE A 118 -10.29 -13.44 5.86
CA ILE A 118 -10.13 -14.47 4.83
C ILE A 118 -10.01 -13.77 3.48
N THR A 119 -9.00 -14.18 2.72
CA THR A 119 -8.78 -13.72 1.35
C THR A 119 -9.01 -14.90 0.41
N ALA A 120 -9.83 -14.70 -0.61
CA ALA A 120 -10.11 -15.69 -1.62
C ALA A 120 -9.86 -15.10 -3.01
N ARG A 121 -8.98 -15.73 -3.79
CA ARG A 121 -8.72 -15.35 -5.17
C ARG A 121 -9.80 -15.89 -6.08
N VAL A 122 -10.28 -15.06 -6.99
CA VAL A 122 -11.32 -15.36 -7.97
C VAL A 122 -10.90 -14.90 -9.36
N GLY A 123 -11.53 -15.45 -10.40
CA GLY A 123 -11.35 -14.95 -11.75
C GLY A 123 -11.90 -13.52 -11.88
N CYS A 124 -11.20 -12.65 -12.59
CA CYS A 124 -11.65 -11.26 -12.78
C CYS A 124 -12.93 -11.14 -13.63
N ASP A 125 -13.30 -12.19 -14.36
CA ASP A 125 -14.58 -12.32 -15.07
C ASP A 125 -15.74 -12.73 -14.14
N GLN A 126 -15.44 -13.04 -12.89
CA GLN A 126 -16.41 -13.31 -11.84
C GLN A 126 -16.60 -12.05 -10.98
N THR A 127 -17.73 -11.98 -10.27
CA THR A 127 -17.94 -10.93 -9.27
C THR A 127 -16.87 -10.98 -8.19
N HIS A 128 -16.17 -9.86 -7.98
CA HIS A 128 -15.10 -9.74 -6.99
C HIS A 128 -15.08 -8.36 -6.35
N TRP A 129 -14.45 -8.25 -5.20
CA TRP A 129 -14.39 -7.01 -4.44
C TRP A 129 -13.24 -6.10 -4.85
N ALA A 130 -12.07 -6.67 -5.11
CA ALA A 130 -10.86 -5.91 -5.35
C ALA A 130 -9.91 -6.61 -6.33
N GLU A 131 -8.99 -5.85 -6.91
CA GLU A 131 -7.95 -6.34 -7.81
C GLU A 131 -6.58 -5.81 -7.38
N VAL A 132 -5.57 -6.68 -7.34
CA VAL A 132 -4.18 -6.28 -7.11
C VAL A 132 -3.62 -5.71 -8.41
N TYR A 133 -3.18 -4.46 -8.38
CA TYR A 133 -2.64 -3.78 -9.57
C TYR A 133 -1.13 -3.62 -9.55
N HIS A 134 -0.49 -3.82 -8.39
CA HIS A 134 0.96 -3.78 -8.28
C HIS A 134 1.43 -4.54 -7.04
N THR A 135 2.60 -5.17 -7.11
CA THR A 135 3.28 -5.78 -5.96
C THR A 135 4.76 -5.43 -5.98
N PHE A 136 5.33 -5.22 -4.80
CA PHE A 136 6.77 -4.96 -4.63
C PHE A 136 7.24 -5.39 -3.24
N GLU A 137 8.56 -5.43 -3.02
CA GLU A 137 9.14 -5.76 -1.71
C GLU A 137 9.79 -4.53 -1.07
N LEU A 138 9.70 -4.41 0.26
CA LEU A 138 10.46 -3.41 1.01
C LEU A 138 11.90 -3.88 1.20
N ASP A 139 12.82 -3.23 0.51
CA ASP A 139 14.25 -3.47 0.66
C ASP A 139 14.74 -3.08 2.07
N ALA A 140 15.43 -4.00 2.76
CA ALA A 140 16.13 -3.69 4.00
C ALA A 140 17.31 -4.65 4.26
N PRO A 141 18.43 -4.16 4.84
CA PRO A 141 19.57 -5.01 5.21
C PRO A 141 19.21 -6.01 6.33
N TYR A 142 20.01 -7.06 6.53
CA TYR A 142 19.80 -8.02 7.63
C TYR A 142 20.83 -7.83 8.76
N PRO A 143 20.39 -7.81 10.05
CA PRO A 143 19.01 -7.87 10.51
C PRO A 143 18.26 -6.55 10.22
N ALA A 144 17.00 -6.65 9.76
CA ALA A 144 16.17 -5.47 9.54
C ALA A 144 15.35 -5.19 10.78
N VAL A 145 15.23 -3.91 11.12
CA VAL A 145 14.32 -3.42 12.14
C VAL A 145 13.08 -2.89 11.42
N TYR A 146 11.90 -3.26 11.91
CA TYR A 146 10.65 -2.77 11.35
C TYR A 146 10.55 -1.24 11.54
N PRO A 147 10.39 -0.46 10.46
CA PRO A 147 10.38 1.01 10.55
C PRO A 147 9.21 1.61 11.35
N GLY A 148 8.17 0.82 11.61
CA GLY A 148 6.90 1.26 12.20
C GLY A 148 5.78 1.29 11.17
N ASP A 149 4.55 1.11 11.64
CA ASP A 149 3.38 0.92 10.77
C ASP A 149 3.11 2.13 9.88
N ASP A 150 3.22 3.36 10.42
CA ASP A 150 2.98 4.58 9.64
C ASP A 150 4.05 4.82 8.57
N ALA A 151 5.31 4.52 8.86
CA ALA A 151 6.40 4.66 7.89
C ALA A 151 6.23 3.67 6.74
N VAL A 152 5.93 2.40 7.06
CA VAL A 152 5.69 1.34 6.07
C VAL A 152 4.45 1.65 5.24
N ARG A 153 3.33 2.01 5.87
CA ARG A 153 2.08 2.32 5.18
C ARG A 153 2.18 3.57 4.32
N GLY A 154 2.83 4.63 4.81
CA GLY A 154 3.03 5.86 4.05
C GLY A 154 3.90 5.64 2.81
N PHE A 155 4.99 4.89 2.94
CA PHE A 155 5.82 4.50 1.80
C PHE A 155 5.04 3.65 0.79
N ALA A 156 4.29 2.66 1.28
CA ALA A 156 3.46 1.80 0.46
C ALA A 156 2.43 2.58 -0.36
N LEU A 157 1.66 3.44 0.30
CA LEU A 157 0.65 4.28 -0.37
C LEU A 157 1.24 5.16 -1.46
N ARG A 158 2.43 5.74 -1.23
CA ARG A 158 3.10 6.56 -2.24
C ARG A 158 3.45 5.76 -3.49
N VAL A 159 4.08 4.58 -3.33
CA VAL A 159 4.43 3.72 -4.46
C VAL A 159 3.18 3.23 -5.18
N CYS A 160 2.16 2.80 -4.43
CA CYS A 160 0.90 2.35 -4.99
C CYS A 160 0.22 3.45 -5.81
N TYR A 161 0.14 4.67 -5.29
CA TYR A 161 -0.36 5.84 -6.01
C TYR A 161 0.42 6.12 -7.31
N GLU A 162 1.76 6.07 -7.29
CA GLU A 162 2.61 6.28 -8.47
C GLU A 162 2.36 5.23 -9.57
N GLN A 163 1.99 4.00 -9.19
CA GLN A 163 1.80 2.88 -10.11
C GLN A 163 0.36 2.75 -10.64
N PHE A 164 -0.59 3.46 -10.05
CA PHE A 164 -2.02 3.32 -10.31
C PHE A 164 -2.40 3.61 -11.77
N GLU A 165 -2.01 4.78 -12.30
CA GLU A 165 -2.39 5.22 -13.64
C GLU A 165 -1.88 4.28 -14.73
N ALA A 166 -0.68 3.72 -14.56
CA ALA A 166 -0.11 2.78 -15.51
C ALA A 166 -0.93 1.49 -15.65
N PHE A 167 -1.66 1.11 -14.60
CA PHE A 167 -2.53 -0.06 -14.62
C PHE A 167 -3.94 0.28 -15.13
N VAL A 168 -4.59 1.30 -14.55
CA VAL A 168 -5.99 1.63 -14.82
C VAL A 168 -6.17 2.40 -16.14
N GLY A 169 -5.18 3.21 -16.51
CA GLY A 169 -5.24 4.12 -17.65
C GLY A 169 -5.85 5.50 -17.35
N GLU A 170 -6.17 5.78 -16.09
CA GLU A 170 -6.67 7.06 -15.58
C GLU A 170 -5.98 7.40 -14.26
N SER A 171 -5.79 8.69 -13.98
CA SER A 171 -5.18 9.12 -12.72
C SER A 171 -6.10 8.81 -11.54
N TYR A 172 -5.52 8.56 -10.38
CA TYR A 172 -6.26 8.20 -9.17
C TYR A 172 -7.35 9.24 -8.81
N GLU A 173 -7.08 10.53 -8.97
CA GLU A 173 -8.01 11.62 -8.61
C GLU A 173 -9.28 11.68 -9.48
N LEU A 174 -9.22 11.12 -10.69
CA LEU A 174 -10.32 11.11 -11.64
C LEU A 174 -11.03 9.75 -11.69
N SER A 175 -10.39 8.73 -11.13
CA SER A 175 -10.84 7.36 -11.11
C SER A 175 -12.00 7.15 -10.13
N VAL A 176 -12.84 6.16 -10.44
CA VAL A 176 -13.89 5.64 -9.53
C VAL A 176 -13.35 4.64 -8.51
N PHE A 177 -12.07 4.28 -8.60
CA PHE A 177 -11.43 3.31 -7.72
C PHE A 177 -10.61 3.98 -6.62
N GLU A 178 -10.65 3.36 -5.45
CA GLU A 178 -9.84 3.70 -4.29
C GLU A 178 -8.61 2.79 -4.17
N ILE A 179 -7.58 3.25 -3.46
CA ILE A 179 -6.33 2.49 -3.26
C ILE A 179 -6.29 1.88 -1.85
N GLY A 180 -6.12 0.57 -1.80
CA GLY A 180 -5.78 -0.19 -0.61
C GLY A 180 -4.35 -0.74 -0.66
N VAL A 181 -3.78 -1.00 0.52
CA VAL A 181 -2.43 -1.57 0.65
C VAL A 181 -2.42 -2.72 1.67
N PHE A 182 -1.90 -3.87 1.26
CA PHE A 182 -1.41 -4.87 2.21
C PHE A 182 0.05 -4.61 2.49
N THR A 183 0.38 -4.47 3.76
CA THR A 183 1.74 -4.21 4.24
C THR A 183 2.18 -5.34 5.17
N PRO A 184 3.49 -5.63 5.23
CA PRO A 184 3.99 -6.63 6.16
C PRO A 184 3.79 -6.15 7.60
N THR A 185 3.39 -7.05 8.49
CA THR A 185 3.44 -6.79 9.93
C THR A 185 4.90 -6.81 10.40
N ARG A 186 5.18 -6.18 11.55
CA ARG A 186 6.48 -6.30 12.22
C ARG A 186 6.96 -7.75 12.32
N THR A 187 6.09 -8.65 12.76
CA THR A 187 6.41 -10.07 12.93
C THR A 187 6.87 -10.71 11.63
N ASN A 188 6.20 -10.42 10.51
CA ASN A 188 6.53 -10.97 9.20
C ASN A 188 7.82 -10.35 8.64
N PHE A 189 8.00 -9.04 8.83
CA PHE A 189 9.13 -8.26 8.35
C PHE A 189 10.45 -8.66 9.03
N GLU A 190 10.40 -8.87 10.34
CA GLU A 190 11.55 -9.23 11.19
C GLU A 190 11.75 -10.76 11.30
N HIS A 191 10.89 -11.57 10.69
CA HIS A 191 10.95 -13.04 10.79
C HIS A 191 12.30 -13.57 10.25
N GLU A 192 13.01 -14.38 11.04
CA GLU A 192 14.39 -14.80 10.74
C GLU A 192 14.51 -15.59 9.40
N GLU A 193 13.55 -16.48 9.16
CA GLU A 193 13.52 -17.36 7.97
C GLU A 193 12.68 -16.79 6.81
N ALA A 194 11.37 -16.56 7.02
CA ALA A 194 10.44 -16.18 5.97
C ALA A 194 10.62 -14.75 5.44
N ARG A 195 11.08 -13.80 6.29
CA ARG A 195 11.36 -12.38 5.95
C ARG A 195 10.36 -11.78 4.95
N TYR A 196 9.07 -11.87 5.25
CA TYR A 196 8.06 -11.38 4.33
C TYR A 196 7.97 -9.85 4.40
N ARG A 197 8.31 -9.21 3.28
CA ARG A 197 8.33 -7.74 3.13
C ARG A 197 7.53 -7.27 1.93
N GLY A 198 6.72 -8.16 1.35
CA GLY A 198 5.88 -7.88 0.20
C GLY A 198 4.77 -6.88 0.56
N VAL A 199 4.61 -5.89 -0.30
CA VAL A 199 3.51 -4.93 -0.32
C VAL A 199 2.65 -5.23 -1.54
N HIS A 200 1.35 -5.21 -1.35
CA HIS A 200 0.37 -5.43 -2.42
C HIS A 200 -0.51 -4.20 -2.52
N CYS A 201 -0.44 -3.53 -3.66
CA CYS A 201 -1.31 -2.43 -4.03
C CYS A 201 -2.55 -3.02 -4.68
N TRP A 202 -3.72 -2.73 -4.12
CA TRP A 202 -4.98 -3.18 -4.66
C TRP A 202 -5.96 -2.04 -4.78
N LEU A 203 -6.92 -2.20 -5.66
CA LEU A 203 -7.97 -1.24 -5.92
C LEU A 203 -9.34 -1.87 -5.70
N TYR A 204 -10.31 -1.03 -5.39
CA TYR A 204 -11.72 -1.38 -5.21
C TYR A 204 -12.58 -0.18 -5.61
N HIS A 205 -13.86 -0.40 -5.89
CA HIS A 205 -14.76 0.69 -6.26
C HIS A 205 -14.99 1.63 -5.06
N THR A 206 -14.99 2.95 -5.27
CA THR A 206 -15.15 3.96 -4.19
C THR A 206 -16.46 3.81 -3.40
N ASP A 207 -17.51 3.31 -4.06
CA ASP A 207 -18.81 3.03 -3.44
C ASP A 207 -18.93 1.59 -2.89
N ASP A 208 -17.81 0.87 -2.76
CA ASP A 208 -17.75 -0.56 -2.35
C ASP A 208 -18.62 -1.50 -3.22
N LEU A 209 -18.90 -1.08 -4.45
CA LEU A 209 -19.61 -1.90 -5.43
C LEU A 209 -18.69 -3.03 -5.96
N PRO A 210 -19.23 -4.25 -6.16
CA PRO A 210 -18.43 -5.33 -6.69
C PRO A 210 -18.06 -5.07 -8.16
N LEU A 211 -16.87 -5.51 -8.54
CA LEU A 211 -16.37 -5.54 -9.90
C LEU A 211 -16.75 -6.87 -10.56
N SER A 212 -16.87 -6.88 -11.88
CA SER A 212 -17.10 -8.10 -12.67
C SER A 212 -16.13 -8.26 -13.85
N GLU A 213 -15.21 -7.32 -13.98
CA GLU A 213 -14.13 -7.29 -14.97
C GLU A 213 -12.88 -6.71 -14.30
N THR A 214 -11.71 -6.92 -14.90
CA THR A 214 -10.46 -6.25 -14.47
C THR A 214 -10.59 -4.74 -14.62
N ALA A 215 -10.01 -3.98 -13.70
CA ALA A 215 -9.80 -2.54 -13.78
C ALA A 215 -8.63 -2.15 -14.69
N ARG A 216 -7.88 -3.12 -15.22
CA ARG A 216 -6.75 -2.84 -16.13
C ARG A 216 -7.27 -2.20 -17.41
N SER A 217 -6.77 -1.00 -17.70
CA SER A 217 -7.12 -0.25 -18.92
C SER A 217 -8.63 -0.03 -19.10
N THR A 218 -9.38 0.15 -18.02
CA THR A 218 -10.83 0.45 -18.07
C THR A 218 -11.14 1.90 -18.37
N ALA A 219 -10.18 2.80 -18.17
CA ALA A 219 -10.28 4.18 -18.62
C ALA A 219 -10.40 4.24 -20.15
N ARG A 220 -11.47 4.87 -20.66
CA ARG A 220 -11.72 5.05 -22.09
C ARG A 220 -11.66 6.51 -22.50
#